data_AF-A0A2G9U6L2-F1
#
_entry.id   AF-A0A2G9U6L2-F1
#
_cell.length_a   1.000
_cell.length_b   1.000
_cell.length_c   1.000
_cell.angle_alpha   90.00
_cell.angle_beta   90.00
_cell.angle_gamma   90.00
#
_symmetry.space_group_name_H-M   'P 1'
#
loop_
_entity.id
_entity.type
_entity.pdbx_description
1 polymer ?
#
loop_
_entity_poly.entity_id
_entity_poly.type
_entity_poly.pdbx_seq_one_letter_code
_entity_poly.pdbx_strand_id
1 'polypeptide(L)'
;MSDVIERIVPCIWITPIDCFWEGAKALGPHPPIETKDLALLAWLKSIPNRKHIHWTDFDPMAVINEIHEMLNLGSHHTFFERVGVGHGYLDRPCMNPLDPECPKMSPNYYDVCPMLDRFRDYADKNNITLEADDFSHDVYEFDLLSIFSK
;
A
#
# COMPACT_ATOMS: atom_id res chain seq x y z
N MET A 1 -16.54 13.08 -11.91
CA MET A 1 -16.74 12.03 -10.87
C MET A 1 -16.62 10.64 -11.47
N SER A 2 -17.16 10.39 -12.68
CA SER A 2 -16.92 9.18 -13.48
C SER A 2 -15.43 8.87 -13.67
N ASP A 3 -14.65 9.85 -14.09
CA ASP A 3 -13.26 9.64 -14.54
C ASP A 3 -12.30 9.27 -13.40
N VAL A 4 -12.61 9.66 -12.16
CA VAL A 4 -11.81 9.32 -10.97
C VAL A 4 -12.13 7.89 -10.53
N ILE A 5 -13.41 7.51 -10.54
CA ILE A 5 -13.83 6.14 -10.21
C ILE A 5 -13.31 5.14 -11.25
N GLU A 6 -13.34 5.49 -12.54
CA GLU A 6 -12.80 4.63 -13.60
C GLU A 6 -11.29 4.41 -13.47
N ARG A 7 -10.55 5.37 -12.92
CA ARG A 7 -9.10 5.23 -12.69
C ARG A 7 -8.75 4.51 -11.40
N ILE A 8 -9.62 4.56 -10.39
CA ILE A 8 -9.36 3.88 -9.12
C ILE A 8 -9.73 2.40 -9.23
N VAL A 9 -10.82 2.06 -9.91
CA VAL A 9 -11.25 0.66 -10.09
C VAL A 9 -10.12 -0.13 -10.78
N PRO A 10 -9.56 -1.15 -10.11
CA PRO A 10 -8.40 -1.85 -10.63
C PRO A 10 -8.77 -2.69 -11.85
N CYS A 11 -7.79 -2.95 -12.70
CA CYS A 11 -7.89 -3.98 -13.72
C CYS A 11 -8.18 -5.34 -13.07
N ILE A 12 -8.95 -6.20 -13.74
CA ILE A 12 -9.16 -7.58 -13.27
C ILE A 12 -7.82 -8.31 -13.35
N TRP A 13 -7.26 -8.66 -12.20
CA TRP A 13 -6.02 -9.39 -12.10
C TRP A 13 -6.16 -10.55 -11.13
N ILE A 14 -6.19 -11.77 -11.66
CA ILE A 14 -6.34 -12.99 -10.87
C ILE A 14 -4.97 -13.62 -10.70
N THR A 15 -4.39 -13.48 -9.52
CA THR A 15 -3.03 -13.95 -9.20
C THR A 15 -2.96 -14.47 -7.77
N PRO A 16 -2.12 -15.47 -7.45
CA PRO A 16 -1.89 -15.89 -6.07
C PRO A 16 -1.34 -14.77 -5.18
N ILE A 17 -0.65 -13.77 -5.78
CA ILE A 17 -0.12 -12.61 -5.06
C ILE A 17 -1.25 -11.74 -4.49
N ASP A 18 -2.47 -11.84 -5.03
CA ASP A 18 -3.63 -11.11 -4.53
C ASP A 18 -3.90 -11.49 -3.06
N CYS A 19 -3.56 -12.70 -2.61
CA CYS A 19 -3.69 -13.08 -1.19
C CYS A 19 -2.80 -12.27 -0.23
N PHE A 20 -1.81 -11.52 -0.74
CA PHE A 20 -0.85 -10.74 0.02
C PHE A 20 -1.00 -9.24 -0.24
N TRP A 21 -0.50 -8.42 0.67
CA TRP A 21 -0.50 -6.96 0.53
C TRP A 21 0.26 -6.50 -0.73
N GLU A 22 1.32 -7.19 -1.15
CA GLU A 22 2.12 -6.88 -2.34
C GLU A 22 1.30 -6.91 -3.64
N GLY A 23 0.15 -7.59 -3.66
CA GLY A 23 -0.79 -7.52 -4.79
C GLY A 23 -1.24 -6.09 -5.09
N ALA A 24 -1.35 -5.23 -4.08
CA ALA A 24 -1.69 -3.82 -4.24
C ALA A 24 -0.68 -3.04 -5.09
N LYS A 25 0.60 -3.43 -5.06
CA LYS A 25 1.67 -2.71 -5.78
C LYS A 25 1.49 -2.78 -7.29
N ALA A 26 0.97 -3.90 -7.79
CA ALA A 26 0.76 -4.11 -9.22
C ALA A 26 -0.63 -3.66 -9.71
N LEU A 27 -1.56 -3.41 -8.80
CA LEU A 27 -2.86 -2.80 -9.13
C LEU A 27 -2.81 -1.26 -9.20
N GLY A 28 -1.61 -0.69 -9.21
CA GLY A 28 -1.41 0.77 -9.21
C GLY A 28 -2.23 1.47 -10.29
N PRO A 29 -2.81 2.64 -10.01
CA PRO A 29 -3.41 3.43 -11.05
C PRO A 29 -2.32 3.85 -12.05
N HIS A 30 -2.46 3.40 -13.29
CA HIS A 30 -1.63 3.79 -14.42
C HIS A 30 -2.51 4.54 -15.43
N PRO A 31 -2.44 5.88 -15.52
CA PRO A 31 -1.52 6.81 -14.84
C PRO A 31 -1.89 7.11 -13.37
N PRO A 32 -0.93 7.59 -12.55
CA PRO A 32 -1.18 7.94 -11.15
C PRO A 32 -2.30 8.98 -11.00
N ILE A 33 -3.17 8.80 -10.01
CA ILE A 33 -4.20 9.80 -9.67
C ILE A 33 -3.61 10.76 -8.66
N GLU A 34 -3.48 12.04 -9.03
CA GLU A 34 -3.05 13.06 -8.09
C GLU A 34 -4.14 13.34 -7.06
N THR A 35 -3.76 13.46 -5.78
CA THR A 35 -4.73 13.75 -4.70
C THR A 35 -5.52 15.04 -4.92
N LYS A 36 -4.96 16.01 -5.66
CA LYS A 36 -5.66 17.25 -6.06
C LYS A 36 -6.85 17.01 -7.02
N ASP A 37 -6.80 15.95 -7.82
CA ASP A 37 -7.82 15.63 -8.83
C ASP A 37 -9.08 15.01 -8.19
N LEU A 38 -8.97 14.58 -6.93
CA LEU A 38 -10.04 13.98 -6.15
C LEU A 38 -10.97 15.00 -5.48
N ALA A 39 -10.76 16.31 -5.71
CA ALA A 39 -11.64 17.41 -5.28
C ALA A 39 -12.13 17.25 -3.82
N LEU A 40 -13.42 16.96 -3.62
CA LEU A 40 -14.02 16.81 -2.29
C LEU A 40 -13.49 15.62 -1.48
N LEU A 41 -12.74 14.71 -2.09
CA LEU A 41 -12.13 13.60 -1.36
C LEU A 41 -10.74 13.97 -0.84
N ALA A 42 -10.08 14.98 -1.43
CA ALA A 42 -8.72 15.41 -1.06
C ALA A 42 -8.61 15.96 0.37
N TRP A 43 -9.72 16.36 0.98
CA TRP A 43 -9.77 16.88 2.34
C TRP A 43 -10.18 15.83 3.38
N LEU A 44 -10.50 14.61 2.95
CA LEU A 44 -10.79 13.49 3.84
C LEU A 44 -9.53 13.11 4.62
N LYS A 45 -9.69 12.90 5.92
CA LYS A 45 -8.59 12.41 6.78
C LYS A 45 -8.21 10.97 6.43
N SER A 46 -9.15 10.20 5.87
CA SER A 46 -8.93 8.83 5.43
C SER A 46 -8.05 8.72 4.18
N ILE A 47 -7.81 9.82 3.46
CA ILE A 47 -6.92 9.80 2.29
C ILE A 47 -5.47 10.11 2.74
N PRO A 48 -4.50 9.27 2.38
CA PRO A 48 -3.10 9.52 2.70
C PRO A 48 -2.63 10.86 2.16
N ASN A 49 -1.82 11.59 2.95
CA ASN A 49 -1.18 12.86 2.55
C ASN A 49 -0.04 12.65 1.53
N ARG A 50 -0.26 11.81 0.52
CA ARG A 50 0.66 11.56 -0.59
C ARG A 50 0.23 12.33 -1.83
N LYS A 51 1.18 12.54 -2.75
CA LYS A 51 0.89 13.20 -4.03
C LYS A 51 -0.02 12.35 -4.92
N HIS A 52 0.08 11.03 -4.80
CA HIS A 52 -0.70 10.07 -5.58
C HIS A 52 -1.38 9.06 -4.67
N ILE A 53 -2.57 8.62 -5.06
CA ILE A 53 -3.28 7.53 -4.37
C ILE A 53 -2.82 6.18 -4.95
N HIS A 54 -2.49 5.24 -4.08
CA HIS A 54 -2.18 3.86 -4.45
C HIS A 54 -3.05 2.88 -3.66
N TRP A 55 -3.27 1.68 -4.20
CA TRP A 55 -3.95 0.62 -3.47
C TRP A 55 -3.17 0.11 -2.25
N THR A 56 -1.87 0.43 -2.17
CA THR A 56 -0.97 0.02 -1.09
C THR A 56 -1.24 0.75 0.23
N ASP A 57 -1.81 1.95 0.17
CA ASP A 57 -2.06 2.83 1.33
C ASP A 57 -3.50 3.34 1.43
N PHE A 58 -4.40 2.84 0.58
CA PHE A 58 -5.79 3.27 0.52
C PHE A 58 -6.72 2.33 1.27
N ASP A 59 -7.45 2.85 2.26
CA ASP A 59 -8.54 2.16 2.97
C ASP A 59 -9.91 2.58 2.39
N PRO A 60 -10.56 1.72 1.57
CA PRO A 60 -11.84 2.06 0.94
C PRO A 60 -12.96 2.26 1.96
N MET A 61 -12.97 1.46 3.03
CA MET A 61 -14.03 1.53 4.04
C MET A 61 -13.89 2.77 4.92
N ALA A 62 -12.67 3.18 5.27
CA ALA A 62 -12.44 4.44 5.98
C ALA A 62 -12.97 5.64 5.18
N VAL A 63 -12.71 5.67 3.87
CA VAL A 63 -13.18 6.73 2.96
C VAL A 63 -14.70 6.75 2.86
N ILE A 64 -15.33 5.60 2.64
CA ILE A 64 -16.80 5.52 2.54
C ILE A 64 -17.48 5.91 3.85
N ASN A 65 -16.91 5.52 4.99
CA ASN A 65 -17.43 5.90 6.30
C ASN A 65 -17.34 7.40 6.54
N GLU A 66 -16.20 8.03 6.22
CA GLU A 66 -16.05 9.49 6.36
C GLU A 66 -17.02 10.25 5.44
N ILE A 67 -17.19 9.82 4.19
CA ILE A 67 -18.19 10.42 3.29
C ILE A 67 -19.61 10.22 3.82
N HIS A 68 -19.92 9.03 4.37
CA HIS A 68 -21.22 8.75 4.96
C HIS A 68 -21.53 9.69 6.12
N GLU A 69 -20.58 9.95 7.02
CA GLU A 69 -20.75 10.86 8.14
C GLU A 69 -21.06 12.30 7.70
N MET A 70 -20.55 12.73 6.55
CA MET A 70 -20.64 14.12 6.10
C MET A 70 -21.79 14.39 5.15
N LEU A 71 -22.09 13.44 4.25
CA LEU A 71 -23.09 13.59 3.20
C LEU A 71 -24.30 12.67 3.39
N ASN A 72 -24.28 11.79 4.40
CA ASN A 72 -25.30 10.78 4.66
C ASN A 72 -25.63 9.93 3.43
N LEU A 73 -24.76 8.99 3.10
CA LEU A 73 -24.86 8.11 1.92
C LEU A 73 -26.09 7.16 1.92
N GLY A 74 -26.89 7.13 3.00
CA GLY A 74 -28.10 6.30 3.07
C GLY A 74 -27.86 4.84 2.69
N SER A 75 -28.66 4.31 1.77
CA SER A 75 -28.56 2.90 1.32
C SER A 75 -27.26 2.56 0.58
N HIS A 76 -26.53 3.54 0.04
CA HIS A 76 -25.28 3.28 -0.68
C HIS A 76 -24.15 2.82 0.25
N HIS A 77 -24.16 3.23 1.51
CA HIS A 77 -23.21 2.75 2.52
C HIS A 77 -23.31 1.22 2.68
N THR A 78 -24.53 0.71 2.82
CA THR A 78 -24.79 -0.74 2.92
C THR A 78 -24.42 -1.53 1.67
N PHE A 79 -24.36 -0.88 0.50
CA PHE A 79 -23.87 -1.53 -0.72
C PHE A 79 -22.37 -1.82 -0.60
N PHE A 80 -21.56 -0.82 -0.23
CA PHE A 80 -20.12 -0.99 -0.07
C PHE A 80 -19.75 -2.02 1.00
N GLU A 81 -20.48 -2.05 2.12
CA GLU A 81 -20.31 -3.09 3.14
C GLU A 81 -20.58 -4.51 2.59
N ARG A 82 -21.62 -4.68 1.77
CA ARG A 82 -21.99 -5.98 1.20
C ARG A 82 -21.06 -6.46 0.10
N VAL A 83 -20.44 -5.55 -0.65
CA VAL A 83 -19.43 -5.93 -1.67
C VAL A 83 -18.21 -6.56 -1.00
N GLY A 84 -17.99 -6.32 0.29
CA GLY A 84 -16.96 -7.02 1.06
C GLY A 84 -15.54 -6.61 0.70
N VAL A 85 -15.36 -5.36 0.23
CA VAL A 85 -14.03 -4.79 -0.08
C VAL A 85 -13.16 -4.68 1.19
N GLY A 86 -13.79 -4.47 2.36
CA GLY A 86 -13.09 -4.37 3.64
C GLY A 86 -12.01 -3.27 3.63
N HIS A 87 -10.87 -3.54 4.24
CA HIS A 87 -9.71 -2.63 4.23
C HIS A 87 -8.84 -2.77 2.96
N GLY A 88 -9.37 -3.41 1.90
CA GLY A 88 -8.66 -3.63 0.65
C GLY A 88 -7.49 -4.61 0.79
N TYR A 89 -6.27 -4.07 0.76
CA TYR A 89 -5.03 -4.83 0.96
C TYR A 89 -4.37 -4.58 2.32
N LEU A 90 -4.86 -3.63 3.11
CA LEU A 90 -4.18 -3.17 4.32
C LEU A 90 -4.20 -4.18 5.47
N ASP A 91 -5.18 -5.07 5.49
CA ASP A 91 -5.37 -6.15 6.46
C ASP A 91 -4.88 -7.52 5.96
N ARG A 92 -4.32 -7.58 4.75
CA ARG A 92 -3.72 -8.81 4.19
C ARG A 92 -2.31 -9.02 4.73
N PRO A 93 -1.84 -10.28 4.85
CA PRO A 93 -0.47 -10.55 5.24
C PRO A 93 0.52 -9.98 4.20
N CYS A 94 1.62 -9.43 4.67
CA CYS A 94 2.75 -9.05 3.82
C CYS A 94 3.57 -10.31 3.46
N MET A 95 3.90 -10.49 2.19
CA MET A 95 4.83 -11.51 1.72
C MET A 95 6.24 -11.23 2.26
N ASN A 96 6.62 -9.95 2.34
CA ASN A 96 7.81 -9.49 3.05
C ASN A 96 7.41 -8.62 4.26
N PRO A 97 7.39 -9.18 5.49
CA PRO A 97 7.12 -8.43 6.73
C PRO A 97 8.09 -7.28 7.02
N LEU A 98 9.30 -7.32 6.44
CA LEU A 98 10.34 -6.31 6.64
C LEU A 98 10.26 -5.19 5.60
N ASP A 99 9.30 -5.25 4.68
CA ASP A 99 9.06 -4.16 3.73
C ASP A 99 8.64 -2.89 4.51
N PRO A 100 9.35 -1.75 4.34
CA PRO A 100 9.03 -0.51 5.06
C PRO A 100 7.64 0.06 4.72
N GLU A 101 7.07 -0.33 3.57
CA GLU A 101 5.73 0.07 3.16
C GLU A 101 4.63 -0.91 3.63
N CYS A 102 5.00 -2.06 4.23
CA CYS A 102 4.04 -3.00 4.79
C CYS A 102 3.16 -2.30 5.86
N PRO A 103 1.82 -2.35 5.73
CA PRO A 103 0.93 -1.61 6.61
C PRO A 103 0.89 -2.21 8.01
N LYS A 104 0.78 -1.34 9.02
CA LYS A 104 0.66 -1.74 10.43
C LYS A 104 -0.56 -2.61 10.76
N MET A 105 -1.59 -2.54 9.90
CA MET A 105 -2.80 -3.35 10.02
C MET A 105 -2.59 -4.80 9.58
N SER A 106 -1.51 -5.08 8.84
CA SER A 106 -1.20 -6.43 8.39
C SER A 106 -0.96 -7.36 9.60
N PRO A 107 -1.51 -8.58 9.60
CA PRO A 107 -1.40 -9.50 10.74
C PRO A 107 0.03 -9.94 11.06
N ASN A 108 0.96 -9.80 10.11
CA ASN A 108 2.38 -10.13 10.28
C ASN A 108 3.29 -8.91 10.16
N TYR A 109 2.76 -7.70 10.33
CA TYR A 109 3.57 -6.48 10.36
C TYR A 109 4.69 -6.59 11.40
N TYR A 110 5.90 -6.19 11.01
CA TYR A 110 7.08 -6.23 11.87
C TYR A 110 7.74 -4.85 11.95
N ASP A 111 7.78 -4.27 13.15
CA ASP A 111 8.49 -3.02 13.39
C ASP A 111 9.99 -3.28 13.53
N VAL A 112 10.75 -2.91 12.50
CA VAL A 112 12.21 -3.09 12.43
C VAL A 112 12.94 -2.11 13.37
N CYS A 113 12.37 -0.93 13.66
CA CYS A 113 13.07 0.14 14.36
C CYS A 113 13.55 -0.27 15.77
N PRO A 114 12.72 -0.89 16.64
CA PRO A 114 13.16 -1.35 17.96
C PRO A 114 14.24 -2.44 17.91
N MET A 115 14.29 -3.23 16.83
CA MET A 115 15.29 -4.28 16.66
C MET A 115 16.64 -3.70 16.22
N LEU A 116 16.61 -2.63 15.42
CA LEU A 116 17.82 -1.96 14.96
C LEU A 116 18.64 -1.39 16.13
N ASP A 117 17.97 -0.85 17.15
CA ASP A 117 18.64 -0.32 18.33
C ASP A 117 19.32 -1.44 19.14
N ARG A 118 18.68 -2.61 19.26
CA ARG A 118 19.30 -3.79 19.90
C ARG A 118 20.53 -4.28 19.12
N PHE A 119 20.49 -4.20 17.79
CA PHE A 119 21.60 -4.59 16.94
C PHE A 119 22.77 -3.61 17.08
N ARG A 120 22.50 -2.30 17.13
CA ARG A 120 23.50 -1.26 17.40
C ARG A 120 24.17 -1.46 18.77
N ASP A 121 23.38 -1.67 19.82
CA ASP A 121 23.90 -1.95 21.16
C ASP A 121 24.80 -3.21 21.19
N TYR A 122 24.45 -4.23 20.41
CA TYR A 122 25.25 -5.44 20.28
C TYR A 122 26.55 -5.17 19.53
N ALA A 123 26.49 -4.40 18.43
CA ALA A 123 27.67 -4.05 17.65
C ALA A 123 28.69 -3.24 18.49
N ASP A 124 28.20 -2.26 19.24
CA ASP A 124 29.02 -1.44 20.15
C ASP A 124 29.70 -2.27 21.24
N LYS A 125 28.98 -3.25 21.82
CA LYS A 125 29.55 -4.15 22.84
C LYS A 125 30.63 -5.09 22.30
N ASN A 126 30.59 -5.40 21.02
CA ASN A 126 31.49 -6.37 20.38
C ASN A 126 32.55 -5.70 19.49
N ASN A 127 32.66 -4.37 19.49
CA ASN A 127 33.54 -3.60 18.60
C ASN A 127 33.34 -3.94 17.11
N ILE A 128 32.08 -4.10 16.69
CA ILE A 128 31.73 -4.33 15.29
C ILE A 128 31.39 -2.99 14.65
N THR A 129 32.07 -2.65 13.55
CA THR A 129 31.75 -1.46 12.75
C THR A 129 30.55 -1.74 11.86
N LEU A 130 29.50 -0.91 11.98
CA LEU A 130 28.33 -0.97 11.10
C LEU A 130 28.55 -0.03 9.91
N GLU A 131 28.53 -0.57 8.70
CA GLU A 131 28.51 0.21 7.47
C GLU A 131 27.08 0.21 6.90
N ALA A 132 26.62 1.35 6.42
CA ALA A 132 25.32 1.44 5.76
C ALA A 132 25.46 0.89 4.34
N ASP A 133 24.65 -0.12 4.01
CA ASP A 133 24.55 -0.60 2.63
C ASP A 133 24.01 0.51 1.72
N ASP A 134 24.66 0.70 0.57
CA ASP A 134 24.24 1.66 -0.46
C ASP A 134 23.25 1.00 -1.43
N PHE A 135 21.96 1.09 -1.12
CA PHE A 135 20.87 0.55 -1.95
C PHE A 135 20.60 1.38 -3.22
N SER A 136 21.39 2.42 -3.53
CA SER A 136 21.15 3.26 -4.71
C SER A 136 21.25 2.53 -6.04
N HIS A 137 21.89 1.35 -6.06
CA HIS A 137 22.09 0.53 -7.25
C HIS A 137 21.27 -0.78 -7.27
N ASP A 138 20.52 -1.09 -6.20
CA ASP A 138 19.70 -2.30 -6.10
C ASP A 138 18.31 -2.09 -6.73
N VAL A 139 18.29 -1.65 -7.99
CA VAL A 139 17.10 -1.79 -8.82
C VAL A 139 17.13 -3.21 -9.38
N TYR A 140 16.21 -4.06 -8.92
CA TYR A 140 15.94 -5.35 -9.56
C TYR A 140 15.39 -5.11 -10.98
N GLU A 141 16.28 -4.77 -11.92
CA GLU A 141 15.97 -4.75 -13.34
C GLU A 141 15.77 -6.20 -13.76
N PHE A 142 14.51 -6.63 -13.84
CA PHE A 142 14.15 -7.91 -14.42
C PHE A 142 14.48 -7.84 -15.91
N ASP A 143 15.70 -8.21 -16.27
CA ASP A 143 16.18 -8.25 -17.64
C ASP A 143 15.47 -9.40 -18.40
N LEU A 144 14.24 -9.11 -18.82
CA LEU A 144 13.37 -9.99 -19.59
C LEU A 144 14.05 -10.48 -20.88
N LEU A 145 15.00 -9.70 -21.43
CA LEU A 145 15.73 -10.02 -22.66
C LEU A 145 16.77 -11.13 -22.46
N SER A 146 17.27 -11.31 -21.22
CA SER A 146 18.15 -12.43 -20.87
C SER A 146 17.48 -13.81 -21.00
N ILE A 147 16.15 -13.87 -20.88
CA ILE A 147 15.36 -15.11 -21.01
C ILE A 147 15.18 -15.50 -22.48
N PHE A 148 15.14 -14.52 -23.39
CA PHE A 148 14.97 -14.76 -24.83
C PHE A 148 16.30 -14.89 -25.59
N SER A 149 17.43 -14.71 -24.90
CA SER A 149 18.77 -14.95 -25.43
C SER A 149 19.19 -16.41 -25.22
N LYS A 150 18.55 -17.33 -25.94
CA LYS A 150 19.07 -18.69 -26.15
C LYS A 150 18.55 -19.29 -27.45
#